data_AF-A0AAE0FCR2-F1
#
_entry.id   AF-A0AAE0FCR2-F1
#
_cell.length_a   1.000
_cell.length_b   1.000
_cell.length_c   1.000
_cell.angle_alpha   90.00
_cell.angle_beta   90.00
_cell.angle_gamma   90.00
#
_symmetry.space_group_name_H-M   'P 1'
#
loop_
_entity.id
_entity.type
_entity.pdbx_description
1 polymer ?
#
loop_
_entity_poly.entity_id
_entity_poly.type
_entity_poly.pdbx_seq_one_letter_code
_entity_poly.pdbx_strand_id
1 'polypeptide(L)'
;MFSGRYEFRGADNETQKAIFIDRDGERFRHILNYLRTGTVHLDSNPVKYQELLEEAQYFQLCGLENELEERLAMLEAKQSSREHTLPTLINSNNISTEAMDTIANTVAAVMVQLQKIVPEDKTFRTDIDF
;
A
#
# COMPACT_ATOMS: atom_id res chain seq x y z
N MET A 1 -20.16 -19.82 -17.92
CA MET A 1 -21.26 -18.86 -18.19
C MET A 1 -21.86 -19.01 -19.59
N PHE A 2 -21.06 -18.99 -20.67
CA PHE A 2 -21.57 -19.02 -22.07
C PHE A 2 -21.68 -20.41 -22.71
N SER A 3 -21.62 -21.49 -21.92
CA SER A 3 -21.58 -22.87 -22.42
C SER A 3 -22.96 -23.42 -22.83
N GLY A 4 -23.99 -22.59 -22.94
CA GLY A 4 -25.38 -22.99 -23.16
C GLY A 4 -26.07 -23.70 -21.98
N ARG A 5 -25.31 -24.00 -20.90
CA ARG A 5 -25.83 -24.67 -19.69
C ARG A 5 -26.59 -23.74 -18.74
N TYR A 6 -26.52 -22.43 -18.97
CA TYR A 6 -27.19 -21.43 -18.15
C TYR A 6 -28.36 -20.88 -18.96
N GLU A 7 -29.57 -21.07 -18.45
CA GLU A 7 -30.77 -20.53 -19.08
C GLU A 7 -30.79 -19.01 -18.95
N PHE A 8 -30.92 -18.33 -20.09
CA PHE A 8 -31.04 -16.89 -20.14
C PHE A 8 -32.50 -16.50 -19.88
N ARG A 9 -32.84 -16.12 -18.65
CA ARG A 9 -34.10 -15.40 -18.35
C ARG A 9 -33.96 -13.94 -18.75
N GLY A 10 -33.90 -13.71 -20.06
CA GLY A 10 -34.04 -12.38 -20.62
C GLY A 10 -35.46 -11.87 -20.44
N ALA A 11 -35.59 -10.56 -20.25
CA ALA A 11 -36.87 -9.89 -20.47
C ALA A 11 -37.33 -10.16 -21.92
N ASP A 12 -38.64 -10.27 -22.07
CA ASP A 12 -39.42 -10.65 -23.26
C ASP A 12 -39.28 -9.71 -24.47
N ASN A 13 -38.54 -8.62 -24.32
CA ASN A 13 -38.14 -7.71 -25.36
C ASN A 13 -36.98 -8.29 -26.19
N GLU A 14 -37.33 -8.76 -27.39
CA GLU A 14 -36.49 -9.39 -28.42
C GLU A 14 -35.23 -8.59 -28.82
N THR A 15 -35.16 -7.30 -28.44
CA THR A 15 -34.11 -6.36 -28.84
C THR A 15 -32.95 -6.20 -27.84
N GLN A 16 -33.04 -6.67 -26.58
CA GLN A 16 -31.95 -6.52 -25.60
C GLN A 16 -31.76 -7.75 -24.71
N LYS A 17 -31.19 -8.82 -25.28
CA LYS A 17 -30.66 -9.94 -24.50
C LYS A 17 -29.23 -9.64 -24.05
N ALA A 18 -29.08 -8.89 -22.97
CA ALA A 18 -27.77 -8.61 -22.35
C ALA A 18 -27.53 -9.49 -21.12
N ILE A 19 -26.31 -9.99 -20.96
CA ILE A 19 -25.87 -10.68 -19.74
C ILE A 19 -25.25 -9.64 -18.81
N PHE A 20 -25.80 -9.55 -17.61
CA PHE A 20 -25.25 -8.70 -16.55
C PHE A 20 -24.29 -9.51 -15.69
N ILE A 21 -23.11 -8.95 -15.47
CA ILE A 21 -22.08 -9.49 -14.59
C ILE A 21 -21.80 -8.39 -13.56
N ASP A 22 -21.94 -8.72 -12.27
CA ASP A 22 -21.68 -7.80 -11.16
C ASP A 22 -20.18 -7.76 -10.83
N ARG A 23 -19.39 -7.26 -11.78
CA ARG A 23 -17.92 -7.12 -11.71
C ARG A 23 -17.47 -5.84 -12.40
N ASP A 24 -16.20 -5.50 -12.22
CA ASP A 24 -15.60 -4.31 -12.80
C ASP A 24 -15.49 -4.40 -14.33
N GLY A 25 -16.20 -3.52 -15.04
CA GLY A 25 -16.21 -3.49 -16.50
C GLY A 25 -14.90 -3.02 -17.14
N GLU A 26 -14.11 -2.20 -16.45
CA GLU A 26 -12.81 -1.74 -16.94
C GLU A 26 -11.78 -2.87 -16.91
N ARG A 27 -11.74 -3.62 -15.81
CA ARG A 27 -10.89 -4.82 -15.70
C ARG A 27 -11.34 -5.92 -16.66
N PHE A 28 -12.64 -6.10 -16.85
CA PHE A 28 -13.22 -7.11 -17.75
C PHE A 28 -12.77 -6.96 -19.21
N ARG A 29 -12.39 -5.75 -19.65
CA ARG A 29 -11.80 -5.54 -20.99
C ARG A 29 -10.58 -6.43 -21.21
N HIS A 30 -9.73 -6.61 -20.20
CA HIS A 30 -8.53 -7.44 -20.30
C HIS A 30 -8.88 -8.94 -20.31
N ILE A 31 -9.90 -9.35 -19.56
CA ILE A 31 -10.46 -10.71 -19.62
C ILE A 31 -10.96 -11.02 -21.03
N LEU A 32 -11.71 -10.11 -21.65
CA LEU A 32 -12.17 -10.30 -23.04
C LEU A 32 -11.02 -10.37 -24.04
N ASN A 33 -9.98 -9.55 -23.87
CA ASN A 33 -8.82 -9.59 -24.75
C ASN A 33 -8.09 -10.93 -24.64
N TYR A 34 -7.89 -11.44 -23.43
CA TYR A 34 -7.32 -12.78 -23.22
C TYR A 34 -8.18 -13.87 -23.87
N LEU A 35 -9.51 -13.84 -23.71
CA LEU A 35 -10.39 -14.82 -24.35
C LEU A 35 -10.37 -14.76 -25.88
N ARG A 36 -10.06 -13.59 -26.48
CA ARG A 36 -9.99 -13.42 -27.94
C ARG A 36 -8.66 -13.87 -28.54
N THR A 37 -7.54 -13.52 -27.90
CA THR A 37 -6.20 -13.70 -28.49
C THR A 37 -5.28 -14.62 -27.69
N GLY A 38 -5.70 -15.04 -26.50
CA GLY A 38 -4.87 -15.83 -25.57
C GLY A 38 -3.76 -15.03 -24.89
N THR A 39 -3.76 -13.70 -24.98
CA THR A 39 -2.69 -12.85 -24.47
C THR A 39 -3.22 -11.62 -23.75
N VAL A 40 -2.52 -11.16 -22.71
CA VAL A 40 -2.83 -9.89 -22.04
C VAL A 40 -1.66 -8.91 -22.10
N HIS A 41 -1.97 -7.66 -22.42
CA HIS A 41 -1.04 -6.54 -22.39
C HIS A 41 -1.46 -5.59 -21.26
N LEU A 42 -0.56 -5.39 -20.31
CA LEU A 42 -0.70 -4.50 -19.17
C LEU A 42 0.57 -3.68 -19.02
N ASP A 43 0.42 -2.44 -18.59
CA ASP A 43 1.56 -1.62 -18.15
C ASP A 43 2.27 -2.32 -16.99
N SER A 44 3.57 -2.06 -16.79
CA SER A 44 4.38 -2.68 -15.72
C SER A 44 4.01 -2.22 -14.29
N ASN A 45 2.74 -1.91 -14.04
CA ASN A 45 2.21 -1.56 -12.73
C ASN A 45 1.73 -2.84 -12.01
N PRO A 46 2.39 -3.27 -10.91
CA PRO A 46 2.03 -4.49 -10.20
C PRO A 46 0.59 -4.47 -9.67
N VAL A 47 0.04 -3.30 -9.34
CA VAL A 47 -1.34 -3.17 -8.90
C VAL A 47 -2.31 -3.65 -9.98
N LYS A 48 -2.11 -3.24 -11.24
CA LYS A 48 -2.97 -3.67 -12.36
C LYS A 48 -2.90 -5.18 -12.60
N TYR A 49 -1.74 -5.80 -12.36
CA TYR A 49 -1.60 -7.25 -12.45
C TYR A 49 -2.40 -7.95 -11.35
N GLN A 50 -2.33 -7.45 -10.12
CA GLN A 50 -3.09 -7.99 -9.00
C GLN A 50 -4.61 -7.84 -9.22
N GLU A 51 -5.05 -6.68 -9.68
CA GLU A 51 -6.46 -6.40 -9.99
C GLU A 51 -6.99 -7.33 -11.09
N LEU A 52 -6.19 -7.63 -12.11
CA LEU A 52 -6.58 -8.57 -13.14
C LEU A 52 -6.53 -10.03 -12.67
N LEU A 53 -5.62 -10.37 -11.76
CA LEU A 53 -5.53 -11.69 -11.15
C LEU A 53 -6.83 -12.03 -10.41
N GLU A 54 -7.40 -11.08 -9.67
CA GLU A 54 -8.70 -11.22 -9.02
C GLU A 54 -9.83 -11.57 -10.02
N GLU A 55 -9.84 -10.93 -11.19
CA GLU A 55 -10.82 -11.25 -12.24
C GLU A 55 -10.53 -12.60 -12.90
N ALA A 56 -9.26 -12.93 -13.17
CA ALA A 56 -8.88 -14.22 -13.74
C ALA A 56 -9.34 -15.39 -12.85
N GLN A 57 -9.21 -15.23 -11.53
CA GLN A 57 -9.71 -16.16 -10.52
C GLN A 57 -11.24 -16.23 -10.52
N TYR A 58 -11.93 -15.09 -10.53
CA TYR A 58 -13.38 -15.04 -10.59
C TYR A 58 -13.96 -15.77 -11.82
N PHE A 59 -13.36 -15.55 -12.99
CA PHE A 59 -13.76 -16.21 -14.24
C PHE A 59 -13.14 -17.60 -14.45
N GLN A 60 -12.34 -18.08 -13.49
CA GLN A 60 -11.70 -19.40 -13.49
C GLN A 60 -10.81 -19.66 -14.72
N LEU A 61 -10.03 -18.64 -15.10
CA LEU A 61 -9.11 -18.68 -16.24
C LEU A 61 -7.72 -19.10 -15.78
N CYS A 62 -7.54 -20.38 -15.42
CA CYS A 62 -6.29 -20.88 -14.83
C CYS A 62 -5.04 -20.58 -15.67
N GLY A 63 -5.16 -20.58 -17.01
CA GLY A 63 -4.05 -20.22 -17.89
C GLY A 63 -3.59 -18.76 -17.70
N LEU A 64 -4.53 -17.84 -17.54
CA LEU A 64 -4.25 -16.43 -17.28
C LEU A 64 -3.77 -16.20 -15.85
N GLU A 65 -4.37 -16.89 -14.88
CA GLU A 65 -3.99 -16.84 -13.47
C GLU A 65 -2.49 -17.17 -13.30
N ASN A 66 -2.05 -18.32 -13.81
CA ASN A 66 -0.65 -18.74 -13.75
C ASN A 66 0.30 -17.74 -14.44
N GLU A 67 -0.09 -17.21 -15.60
CA GLU A 67 0.70 -16.22 -16.35
C GLU A 67 0.88 -14.91 -15.55
N LEU A 68 -0.16 -14.48 -14.83
CA LEU A 68 -0.12 -13.26 -14.02
C LEU A 68 0.71 -13.44 -12.75
N GLU A 69 0.59 -14.59 -12.06
CA GLU A 69 1.41 -14.91 -10.88
C GLU A 69 2.90 -14.95 -11.23
N GLU A 70 3.26 -15.60 -12.35
CA GLU A 70 4.65 -15.64 -12.82
C GLU A 70 5.20 -14.23 -13.09
N ARG A 71 4.40 -13.38 -13.77
CA ARG A 71 4.81 -12.00 -14.07
C ARG A 71 4.95 -11.15 -12.80
N LEU A 72 4.08 -11.31 -11.82
CA LEU A 72 4.18 -10.61 -10.53
C LEU A 72 5.47 -11.00 -9.81
N ALA A 73 5.78 -12.30 -9.71
CA ALA A 73 7.03 -12.77 -9.11
C ALA A 73 8.27 -12.23 -9.83
N MET A 74 8.23 -12.14 -11.17
CA MET A 74 9.32 -11.52 -11.95
C MET A 74 9.47 -10.01 -11.66
N LEU A 75 8.38 -9.29 -11.42
CA LEU A 75 8.44 -7.86 -11.09
C LEU A 75 9.05 -7.65 -9.70
N GLU A 76 8.70 -8.49 -8.71
CA GLU A 76 9.28 -8.46 -7.37
C GLU A 76 10.78 -8.76 -7.37
N ALA A 77 11.21 -9.79 -8.11
CA ALA A 77 12.62 -10.13 -8.25
C ALA A 77 13.45 -9.00 -8.90
N LYS A 78 12.86 -8.28 -9.87
CA LYS A 78 13.48 -7.11 -10.49
C LYS A 78 13.60 -5.92 -9.54
N GLN A 79 12.69 -5.78 -8.57
CA GLN A 79 12.78 -4.72 -7.56
C GLN A 79 13.89 -5.01 -6.55
N SER A 80 13.96 -6.25 -6.04
CA SER A 80 15.02 -6.68 -5.10
C SER A 80 16.43 -6.51 -5.68
N SER A 81 16.61 -6.85 -6.96
CA SER A 81 17.91 -6.70 -7.63
C SER A 81 18.28 -5.26 -7.97
N ARG A 82 17.31 -4.32 -8.04
CA ARG A 82 17.58 -2.87 -8.14
C ARG A 82 17.95 -2.25 -6.80
N GLU A 83 17.35 -2.72 -5.71
CA GLU A 83 17.68 -2.27 -4.35
C GLU A 83 19.11 -2.68 -3.93
N HIS A 84 19.68 -3.72 -4.54
CA HIS A 84 21.08 -4.13 -4.33
C HIS A 84 22.14 -3.31 -5.09
N THR A 85 21.74 -2.34 -5.93
CA THR A 85 22.66 -1.40 -6.61
C THR A 85 22.69 0.00 -6.00
N LEU A 86 22.10 0.21 -4.82
CA LEU A 86 22.38 1.39 -4.02
C LEU A 86 23.67 1.09 -3.25
N PRO A 87 24.80 1.80 -3.48
CA PRO A 87 25.89 1.77 -2.53
C PRO A 87 25.28 2.18 -1.19
N THR A 88 25.37 1.30 -0.19
CA THR A 88 25.02 1.60 1.19
C THR A 88 25.79 2.84 1.64
N LEU A 89 25.18 4.02 1.49
CA LEU A 89 25.66 5.26 2.08
C LEU A 89 24.62 5.78 3.06
N ILE A 90 24.22 4.91 3.98
CA ILE A 90 23.60 5.31 5.24
C ILE A 90 24.28 4.48 6.33
N ASN A 91 25.53 4.82 6.66
CA ASN A 91 26.01 4.64 8.01
C ASN A 91 25.51 5.83 8.85
N SER A 92 24.25 5.77 9.32
CA SER A 92 23.69 6.81 10.19
C SER A 92 23.87 6.52 11.69
N ASN A 93 24.68 5.53 12.08
CA ASN A 93 24.81 5.15 13.49
C ASN A 93 26.21 5.34 14.10
N ASN A 94 27.12 6.07 13.46
CA ASN A 94 28.24 6.69 14.19
C ASN A 94 28.01 8.20 14.34
N ILE A 95 26.92 8.55 15.04
CA ILE A 95 26.97 9.75 15.87
C ILE A 95 28.02 9.40 16.94
N SER A 96 29.20 10.00 16.87
CA SER A 96 30.24 9.78 17.88
C SER A 96 29.63 10.01 19.25
N THR A 97 29.95 9.13 20.21
CA THR A 97 29.52 9.24 21.61
C THR A 97 29.75 10.64 22.20
N GLU A 98 30.77 11.34 21.69
CA GLU A 98 31.10 12.73 22.02
C GLU A 98 29.99 13.73 21.66
N ALA A 99 29.27 13.53 20.54
CA ALA A 99 28.18 14.41 20.14
C ALA A 99 26.93 14.22 21.03
N MET A 100 26.67 12.99 21.48
CA MET A 100 25.56 12.71 22.41
C MET A 100 25.84 13.24 23.82
N ASP A 101 27.07 13.12 24.32
CA ASP A 101 27.48 13.66 25.61
C ASP A 101 27.43 15.19 25.63
N THR A 102 27.79 15.83 24.51
CA THR A 102 27.71 17.29 24.36
C THR A 102 26.26 17.77 24.37
N ILE A 103 25.36 17.05 23.69
CA ILE A 103 23.91 17.35 23.71
C ILE A 103 23.35 17.16 25.13
N ALA A 104 23.66 16.05 25.80
CA ALA A 104 23.20 15.78 27.15
C ALA A 104 23.65 16.85 28.15
N ASN A 105 24.93 17.27 28.08
CA ASN A 105 25.47 18.34 28.92
C ASN A 105 24.85 19.71 28.61
N THR A 106 24.55 19.99 27.34
CA THR A 106 23.90 21.25 26.94
C THR A 106 22.46 21.31 27.43
N VAL A 107 21.71 20.21 27.33
CA VAL A 107 20.34 20.12 27.87
C VAL A 107 20.33 20.23 29.40
N ALA A 108 21.26 19.57 30.08
CA ALA A 108 21.41 19.69 31.54
C ALA A 108 21.72 21.14 31.97
N ALA A 109 22.60 21.83 31.26
CA ALA A 109 22.92 23.23 31.53
C ALA A 109 21.70 24.15 31.35
N VAL A 110 20.90 23.94 30.29
CA VAL A 110 19.66 24.70 30.05
C VAL A 110 18.62 24.45 31.14
N MET A 111 18.45 23.21 31.59
CA MET A 111 17.49 22.88 32.66
C MET A 111 17.88 23.49 34.01
N VAL A 112 19.19 23.51 34.34
CA VAL A 112 19.70 24.20 35.54
C VAL A 112 19.50 25.72 35.46
N GLN A 113 19.58 26.32 34.27
CA GLN A 113 19.28 27.74 34.11
C GLN A 113 17.79 28.06 34.24
N LEU A 114 16.91 27.20 33.74
CA LEU A 114 15.46 27.38 33.85
C LEU A 114 14.95 27.19 35.29
N GLN A 115 15.59 26.35 36.11
CA GLN A 115 15.28 26.21 37.54
C GLN A 115 15.59 27.48 38.37
N LYS A 116 16.45 28.38 37.90
CA LYS A 116 16.73 29.66 38.57
C LYS A 116 15.69 30.75 38.30
N ILE A 117 14.76 30.53 37.35
CA ILE A 117 13.78 31.53 36.92
C ILE A 117 12.42 31.32 37.62
N VAL A 118 12.25 30.24 38.40
CA VAL A 118 11.05 30.02 39.22
C VAL A 118 11.33 30.52 40.65
N PRO A 119 10.79 31.67 41.08
CA PRO A 119 10.86 32.08 42.48
C PRO A 119 9.97 31.16 43.32
N GLU A 120 10.57 30.44 44.27
CA GLU A 120 9.86 29.75 45.34
C GLU A 120 9.25 30.78 46.32
N ASP A 121 7.94 30.63 46.52
CA ASP A 121 7.19 30.96 47.72
C ASP A 121 6.84 32.43 48.03
N LYS A 122 5.55 32.75 47.91
CA LYS A 122 4.83 33.60 48.88
C LYS A 122 3.47 32.98 49.19
N THR A 123 3.47 32.04 50.14
CA THR A 123 2.49 31.83 51.20
C THR A 123 1.19 32.63 51.05
N PHE A 124 0.11 31.98 50.62
CA PHE A 124 -1.24 32.52 50.77
C PHE A 124 -1.62 32.44 52.26
N ARG A 125 -1.41 33.54 52.99
CA ARG A 125 -1.90 33.71 54.37
C ARG A 125 -3.43 33.67 54.35
N THR A 126 -4.02 32.65 54.97
CA THR A 126 -5.42 32.67 55.39
C THR A 126 -5.48 33.14 56.84
N ASP A 127 -5.42 34.45 57.05
CA ASP A 127 -5.78 35.06 58.33
C ASP A 127 -7.13 35.77 58.11
N ILE A 128 -8.21 35.01 58.36
CA ILE A 128 -9.56 35.54 58.56
C ILE A 128 -9.67 35.83 60.06
N ASP A 129 -9.57 37.09 60.43
CA ASP A 129 -9.92 37.56 61.77
C ASP A 129 -11.45 37.70 61.89
N PHE A 130 -12.03 37.09 62.92
CA PHE A 130 -13.36 37.36 63.46
C PHE A 130 -13.26 38.34 64.63
#